data_AF-A0A835E2K8-F1
#
_entry.id   AF-A0A835E2K8-F1
#
_cell.length_a   1.000
_cell.length_b   1.000
_cell.length_c   1.000
_cell.angle_alpha   90.00
_cell.angle_beta   90.00
_cell.angle_gamma   90.00
#
_symmetry.space_group_name_H-M   'P 1'
#
loop_
_entity.id
_entity.type
_entity.pdbx_description
1 polymer ?
#
loop_
_entity_poly.entity_id
_entity_poly.type
_entity_poly.pdbx_seq_one_letter_code
_entity_poly.pdbx_strand_id
1 'polypeptide(L)'
;MVLNQSAEIMLLRKIDDTPKEQMRKERMDGIESKCRNNAVEENLSLWKEMVNETERGMQCCVRGKLDMQDPNKSLRDPVYYRCNTDPHHRVGSKYKVYPTYDFACPFVDALEGVTHALRSSEYHDRNAQYYRILQDMGLRRVEIYEFSRLNMVYTLLSKRKLLWFVQNKKVEDWTDPRFPTVQGIVRRGLKVEALIQFILQQAASKNLNLMEWDKLWTINKKIIDPVCARHTAVLKDQRVIFTLINGPEKPFVRILPRHKKCEAAGKKATTFANRIWLEYADASAISKGEEVTLMDWGNAIIKEIKMENGLEEDEDFLDNLNPCTRRVTPALGDANMRNLKRGEIIQLERKGYYRCDAPFIRSSNSKPVVLFAIPDGRQQASLN
;
A
#
# COMPACT_ATOMS: atom_id res chain seq x y z
N MET A 1 -26.94 11.03 -18.41
CA MET A 1 -27.04 12.50 -18.38
C MET A 1 -26.31 13.17 -19.55
N VAL A 2 -25.09 12.76 -19.91
CA VAL A 2 -24.31 13.41 -21.00
C VAL A 2 -24.77 13.06 -22.43
N LEU A 3 -25.82 12.25 -22.59
CA LEU A 3 -26.30 11.74 -23.89
C LEU A 3 -27.54 12.47 -24.45
N ASN A 4 -28.17 13.37 -23.69
CA ASN A 4 -29.45 13.99 -24.06
C ASN A 4 -29.34 15.40 -24.67
N GLN A 5 -28.14 15.86 -25.04
CA GLN A 5 -27.97 17.20 -25.59
C GLN A 5 -27.79 17.15 -27.11
N SER A 6 -28.88 17.58 -27.78
CA SER A 6 -29.12 18.14 -29.12
C SER A 6 -28.01 18.18 -30.19
N ALA A 7 -28.46 18.28 -31.45
CA ALA A 7 -27.66 18.43 -32.67
C ALA A 7 -26.61 19.56 -32.64
N GLU A 8 -26.74 20.56 -31.77
CA GLU A 8 -25.73 21.62 -31.56
C GLU A 8 -24.39 21.07 -31.07
N ILE A 9 -24.41 19.96 -30.32
CA ILE A 9 -23.20 19.28 -29.87
C ILE A 9 -22.46 18.56 -31.01
N MET A 10 -23.18 18.15 -32.06
CA MET A 10 -22.58 17.53 -33.25
C MET A 10 -21.86 18.55 -34.14
N LEU A 11 -22.15 19.86 -34.03
CA LEU A 11 -21.43 20.91 -34.78
C LEU A 11 -19.99 21.11 -34.28
N LEU A 12 -19.74 20.87 -32.99
CA LEU A 12 -18.42 21.01 -32.34
C LEU A 12 -17.60 19.71 -32.32
N ARG A 13 -18.11 18.65 -32.96
CA ARG A 13 -17.56 17.30 -32.87
C ARG A 13 -17.56 16.62 -34.23
N LYS A 14 -16.76 15.57 -34.34
CA LYS A 14 -16.74 14.69 -35.51
C LYS A 14 -16.78 13.23 -35.06
N ILE A 15 -17.29 12.37 -35.92
CA ILE A 15 -17.14 10.92 -35.75
C ILE A 15 -16.06 10.44 -36.69
N ASP A 16 -15.10 9.73 -36.13
CA ASP A 16 -13.88 9.33 -36.82
C ASP A 16 -13.79 7.81 -36.83
N ASP A 17 -13.77 7.23 -38.03
CA ASP A 17 -13.58 5.81 -38.29
C ASP A 17 -12.11 5.47 -38.68
N THR A 18 -11.21 6.45 -38.57
CA THR A 18 -9.79 6.25 -38.85
C THR A 18 -9.18 5.22 -37.88
N PRO A 19 -8.45 4.21 -38.38
CA PRO A 19 -7.81 3.22 -37.53
C PRO A 19 -6.93 3.84 -36.45
N LYS A 20 -6.94 3.25 -35.25
CA LYS A 20 -6.31 3.82 -34.05
C LYS A 20 -4.84 4.22 -34.23
N GLU A 21 -4.02 3.38 -34.87
CA GLU A 21 -2.59 3.68 -35.06
C GLU A 21 -2.36 4.82 -36.06
N GLN A 22 -3.18 4.87 -37.12
CA GLN A 22 -3.16 5.98 -38.08
C GLN A 22 -3.59 7.28 -37.40
N MET A 23 -4.70 7.26 -36.67
CA MET A 23 -5.19 8.42 -35.91
C MET A 23 -4.14 8.94 -34.92
N ARG A 24 -3.41 8.04 -34.27
CA ARG A 24 -2.32 8.41 -33.36
C ARG A 24 -1.19 9.12 -34.10
N LYS A 25 -0.78 8.60 -35.26
CA LYS A 25 0.25 9.21 -36.10
C LYS A 25 -0.17 10.59 -36.60
N GLU A 26 -1.37 10.69 -37.18
CA GLU A 26 -1.95 11.95 -37.65
C GLU A 26 -1.98 13.02 -36.55
N ARG A 27 -2.40 12.66 -35.32
CA ARG A 27 -2.36 13.59 -34.17
C ARG A 27 -0.95 14.05 -33.81
N MET A 28 0.03 13.16 -33.87
CA MET A 28 1.42 13.51 -33.57
C MET A 28 2.01 14.46 -34.61
N ASP A 29 1.62 14.26 -35.87
CA ASP A 29 2.09 15.03 -37.03
C ASP A 29 1.21 16.28 -37.31
N GLY A 30 0.09 16.44 -36.60
CA GLY A 30 -0.85 17.57 -36.77
C GLY A 30 -1.74 17.47 -38.00
N ILE A 31 -1.87 16.28 -38.58
CA ILE A 31 -2.64 16.03 -39.81
C ILE A 31 -4.12 15.87 -39.47
N GLU A 32 -4.98 16.62 -40.16
CA GLU A 32 -6.43 16.48 -40.00
C GLU A 32 -6.91 15.12 -40.52
N SER A 33 -7.74 14.42 -39.73
CA SER A 33 -8.41 13.20 -40.20
C SER A 33 -9.34 13.51 -41.38
N LYS A 34 -9.44 12.55 -42.31
CA LYS A 34 -10.39 12.57 -43.43
C LYS A 34 -11.85 12.85 -42.98
N CYS A 35 -12.22 12.43 -41.77
CA CYS A 35 -13.57 12.57 -41.23
C CYS A 35 -13.83 13.95 -40.57
N ARG A 36 -12.84 14.85 -40.55
CA ARG A 36 -12.93 16.13 -39.80
C ARG A 36 -13.97 17.10 -40.31
N ASN A 37 -14.27 17.04 -41.60
CA ASN A 37 -15.20 17.94 -42.26
C ASN A 37 -16.42 17.18 -42.81
N ASN A 38 -16.73 16.01 -42.24
CA ASN A 38 -17.97 15.29 -42.53
C ASN A 38 -19.20 16.16 -42.28
N ALA A 39 -20.24 15.99 -43.09
CA ALA A 39 -21.51 16.65 -42.91
C ALA A 39 -22.17 16.24 -41.59
N VAL A 40 -23.04 17.10 -41.05
CA VAL A 40 -23.71 16.85 -39.75
C VAL A 40 -24.56 15.58 -39.83
N GLU A 41 -25.23 15.37 -40.96
CA GLU A 41 -26.07 14.22 -41.24
C GLU A 41 -25.27 12.92 -41.25
N GLU A 42 -24.05 12.95 -41.79
CA GLU A 42 -23.13 11.80 -41.79
C GLU A 42 -22.67 11.48 -40.37
N ASN A 43 -22.27 12.49 -39.59
CA ASN A 43 -21.90 12.31 -38.19
C ASN A 43 -23.08 11.76 -37.36
N LEU A 44 -24.31 12.24 -37.58
CA LEU A 44 -25.51 11.72 -36.93
C LEU A 44 -25.80 10.26 -37.31
N SER A 45 -25.54 9.87 -38.56
CA SER A 45 -25.67 8.49 -39.02
C SER A 45 -24.66 7.58 -38.32
N LEU A 46 -23.37 7.96 -38.32
CA LEU A 46 -22.31 7.22 -37.63
C LEU A 46 -22.53 7.14 -36.13
N TRP A 47 -23.16 8.14 -35.51
CA TRP A 47 -23.52 8.09 -34.10
C TRP A 47 -24.53 6.99 -33.80
N LYS A 48 -25.55 6.85 -34.66
CA LYS A 48 -26.54 5.78 -34.53
C LYS A 48 -25.87 4.41 -34.67
N GLU A 49 -24.94 4.28 -35.62
CA GLU A 49 -24.13 3.07 -35.78
C GLU A 49 -23.35 2.74 -34.49
N MET A 50 -22.72 3.74 -33.85
CA MET A 50 -22.02 3.58 -32.57
C MET A 50 -22.95 3.12 -31.44
N VAL A 51 -24.13 3.75 -31.30
CA VAL A 51 -25.11 3.43 -30.27
C VAL A 51 -25.69 2.02 -30.47
N ASN A 52 -25.86 1.60 -31.72
CA ASN A 52 -26.38 0.29 -32.09
C ASN A 52 -25.30 -0.82 -32.15
N GLU A 53 -24.04 -0.51 -31.85
CA GLU A 53 -22.91 -1.47 -31.89
C GLU A 53 -22.74 -2.20 -33.23
N THR A 54 -23.01 -1.53 -34.34
CA THR A 54 -22.73 -2.13 -35.64
C THR A 54 -21.23 -2.30 -35.83
N GLU A 55 -20.82 -3.15 -36.78
CA GLU A 55 -19.40 -3.38 -37.08
C GLU A 55 -18.66 -2.07 -37.39
N ARG A 56 -19.28 -1.17 -38.15
CA ARG A 56 -18.76 0.17 -38.43
C ARG A 56 -18.77 1.05 -37.19
N GLY A 57 -19.86 1.04 -36.41
CA GLY A 57 -19.98 1.82 -35.18
C GLY A 57 -18.91 1.47 -34.14
N MET A 58 -18.54 0.19 -34.01
CA MET A 58 -17.49 -0.25 -33.08
C MET A 58 -16.09 0.24 -33.46
N GLN A 59 -15.86 0.57 -34.74
CA GLN A 59 -14.61 1.17 -35.21
C GLN A 59 -14.57 2.69 -35.02
N CYS A 60 -15.73 3.31 -34.80
CA CYS A 60 -15.87 4.75 -34.69
C CYS A 60 -15.56 5.27 -33.28
N CYS A 61 -15.13 6.54 -33.22
CA CYS A 61 -15.07 7.31 -31.98
C CYS A 61 -15.54 8.74 -32.21
N VAL A 62 -16.06 9.39 -31.17
CA VAL A 62 -16.39 10.82 -31.22
C VAL A 62 -15.18 11.61 -30.80
N ARG A 63 -14.78 12.60 -31.60
CA ARG A 63 -13.65 13.49 -31.32
C ARG A 63 -14.11 14.95 -31.24
N GLY A 64 -13.45 15.73 -30.39
CA GLY A 64 -13.57 17.18 -30.44
C GLY A 64 -13.00 17.74 -31.74
N LYS A 65 -13.53 18.88 -32.19
CA LYS A 65 -12.98 19.65 -33.31
C LYS A 65 -12.23 20.87 -32.76
N LEU A 66 -10.97 20.65 -32.41
CA LEU A 66 -10.06 21.63 -31.83
C LEU A 66 -8.94 21.94 -32.84
N ASP A 67 -7.80 22.47 -32.38
CA ASP A 67 -6.66 22.82 -33.23
C ASP A 67 -5.67 21.66 -33.35
N MET A 68 -5.53 21.14 -34.58
CA MET A 68 -4.58 20.08 -34.89
C MET A 68 -3.12 20.54 -34.92
N GLN A 69 -2.88 21.85 -35.06
CA GLN A 69 -1.54 22.46 -35.05
C GLN A 69 -1.10 22.91 -33.65
N ASP A 70 -1.97 22.79 -32.63
CA ASP A 70 -1.66 23.24 -31.27
C ASP A 70 -0.37 22.57 -30.75
N PRO A 71 0.58 23.32 -30.15
CA PRO A 71 1.77 22.73 -29.55
C PRO A 71 1.44 21.74 -28.43
N ASN A 72 0.33 21.96 -27.71
CA ASN A 72 -0.22 21.03 -26.75
C ASN A 72 -1.05 19.94 -27.45
N LYS A 73 -0.45 18.75 -27.57
CA LYS A 73 -1.04 17.58 -28.24
C LYS A 73 -2.37 17.11 -27.63
N SER A 74 -2.69 17.47 -26.38
CA SER A 74 -3.98 17.16 -25.78
C SER A 74 -5.15 17.90 -26.46
N LEU A 75 -4.88 19.07 -27.04
CA LEU A 75 -5.84 19.87 -27.77
C LEU A 75 -6.00 19.46 -29.24
N ARG A 76 -5.22 18.52 -29.75
CA ARG A 76 -5.33 18.04 -31.14
C ARG A 76 -6.45 17.01 -31.29
N ASP A 77 -7.66 17.49 -31.55
CA ASP A 77 -8.90 16.71 -31.74
C ASP A 77 -8.98 15.47 -30.80
N PRO A 78 -9.06 15.67 -29.48
CA PRO A 78 -9.09 14.57 -28.53
C PRO A 78 -10.33 13.69 -28.67
N VAL A 79 -10.22 12.42 -28.28
CA VAL A 79 -11.34 11.47 -28.26
C VAL A 79 -12.22 11.74 -27.04
N TYR A 80 -13.51 11.94 -27.27
CA TYR A 80 -14.53 12.19 -26.25
C TYR A 80 -15.36 10.94 -25.94
N TYR A 81 -15.75 10.17 -26.94
CA TYR A 81 -16.50 8.92 -26.75
C TYR A 81 -15.92 7.78 -27.57
N ARG A 82 -16.08 6.57 -27.06
CA ARG A 82 -15.72 5.31 -27.73
C ARG A 82 -16.74 4.23 -27.43
N CYS A 83 -16.87 3.27 -28.34
CA CYS A 83 -17.64 2.07 -28.11
C CYS A 83 -16.93 1.15 -27.12
N ASN A 84 -17.69 0.54 -26.22
CA ASN A 84 -17.26 -0.57 -25.37
C ASN A 84 -18.43 -1.52 -25.17
N THR A 85 -18.28 -2.75 -25.64
CA THR A 85 -19.31 -3.79 -25.61
C THR A 85 -19.39 -4.50 -24.26
N ASP A 86 -18.35 -4.37 -23.42
CA ASP A 86 -18.32 -4.97 -22.09
C ASP A 86 -19.42 -4.38 -21.18
N PRO A 87 -20.19 -5.22 -20.47
CA PRO A 87 -21.19 -4.73 -19.52
C PRO A 87 -20.58 -3.87 -18.42
N HIS A 88 -21.16 -2.69 -18.16
CA HIS A 88 -20.70 -1.81 -17.10
C HIS A 88 -21.20 -2.27 -15.73
N HIS A 89 -20.31 -2.38 -14.75
CA HIS A 89 -20.63 -2.93 -13.43
C HIS A 89 -21.81 -2.28 -12.67
N ARG A 90 -22.16 -1.02 -12.95
CA ARG A 90 -23.33 -0.31 -12.34
C ARG A 90 -24.60 -0.25 -13.20
N VAL A 91 -24.45 -0.22 -14.52
CA VAL A 91 -25.57 0.07 -15.45
C VAL A 91 -25.79 -1.05 -16.47
N GLY A 92 -25.07 -2.17 -16.30
CA GLY A 92 -25.11 -3.32 -17.19
C GLY A 92 -24.80 -2.92 -18.63
N SER A 93 -25.58 -3.48 -19.55
CA SER A 93 -25.45 -3.25 -20.99
C SER A 93 -26.33 -2.10 -21.50
N LYS A 94 -26.80 -1.19 -20.63
CA LYS A 94 -27.70 -0.08 -21.00
C LYS A 94 -27.07 0.88 -22.02
N TYR A 95 -25.76 1.10 -21.91
CA TYR A 95 -25.02 1.99 -22.79
C TYR A 95 -23.91 1.21 -23.47
N LYS A 96 -23.64 1.59 -24.72
CA LYS A 96 -22.63 0.95 -25.57
C LYS A 96 -21.50 1.91 -25.96
N VAL A 97 -21.77 3.20 -25.78
CA VAL A 97 -20.84 4.29 -26.03
C VAL A 97 -20.54 4.99 -24.71
N TYR A 98 -19.26 5.09 -24.39
CA TYR A 98 -18.79 5.60 -23.09
C TYR A 98 -17.83 6.77 -23.27
N PRO A 99 -17.93 7.80 -22.41
CA PRO A 99 -17.05 8.93 -22.48
C PRO A 99 -15.63 8.55 -22.02
N THR A 100 -14.63 9.26 -22.54
CA THR A 100 -13.27 9.21 -22.02
C THR A 100 -13.16 9.99 -20.71
N TYR A 101 -12.12 9.70 -19.91
CA TYR A 101 -11.85 10.40 -18.65
C TYR A 101 -11.76 11.92 -18.87
N ASP A 102 -10.96 12.35 -19.85
CA ASP A 102 -10.73 13.77 -20.13
C ASP A 102 -12.00 14.52 -20.55
N PHE A 103 -12.97 13.80 -21.14
CA PHE A 103 -14.25 14.37 -21.53
C PHE A 103 -15.28 14.35 -20.38
N ALA A 104 -15.34 13.27 -19.61
CA ALA A 104 -16.32 13.12 -18.53
C ALA A 104 -16.01 13.99 -17.31
N CYS A 105 -14.74 14.09 -16.90
CA CYS A 105 -14.37 14.77 -15.66
C CYS A 105 -14.80 16.24 -15.57
N PRO A 106 -14.55 17.10 -16.59
CA PRO A 106 -15.00 18.49 -16.54
C PRO A 106 -16.52 18.62 -16.32
N PHE A 107 -17.30 17.76 -16.97
CA PHE A 107 -18.76 17.73 -16.80
C PHE A 107 -19.16 17.36 -15.38
N VAL A 108 -18.60 16.27 -14.84
CA VAL A 108 -18.93 15.79 -13.49
C VAL A 108 -18.57 16.85 -12.45
N ASP A 109 -17.35 17.39 -12.51
CA ASP A 109 -16.89 18.41 -11.57
C ASP A 109 -17.77 19.67 -11.59
N ALA A 110 -18.11 20.16 -12.79
CA ALA A 110 -18.93 21.35 -12.94
C ALA A 110 -20.34 21.13 -12.37
N LEU A 111 -20.97 20.01 -12.71
CA LEU A 111 -22.34 19.67 -12.32
C LEU A 111 -22.48 19.32 -10.83
N GLU A 112 -21.47 18.67 -10.24
CA GLU A 112 -21.47 18.33 -8.81
C GLU A 112 -21.08 19.53 -7.92
N GLY A 113 -20.79 20.69 -8.51
CA GLY A 113 -20.47 21.90 -7.75
C GLY A 113 -19.03 21.95 -7.24
N VAL A 114 -18.12 21.15 -7.80
CA VAL A 114 -16.69 21.19 -7.44
C VAL A 114 -16.13 22.58 -7.74
N THR A 115 -15.48 23.19 -6.74
CA THR A 115 -14.82 24.49 -6.89
C THR A 115 -13.36 24.34 -7.27
N HIS A 116 -12.68 23.38 -6.64
CA HIS A 116 -11.25 23.09 -6.81
C HIS A 116 -11.05 21.61 -7.09
N ALA A 117 -10.71 21.26 -8.33
CA ALA A 117 -10.35 19.91 -8.72
C ALA A 117 -8.88 19.66 -8.37
N LEU A 118 -8.65 18.92 -7.28
CA LEU A 118 -7.31 18.54 -6.84
C LEU A 118 -6.84 17.32 -7.64
N ARG A 119 -5.74 17.45 -8.38
CA ARG A 119 -5.21 16.36 -9.21
C ARG A 119 -3.70 16.29 -9.21
N SER A 120 -3.15 15.16 -9.66
CA SER A 120 -1.71 15.05 -9.77
C SER A 120 -1.14 15.77 -10.99
N SER A 121 0.10 16.24 -10.87
CA SER A 121 0.79 17.02 -11.91
C SER A 121 1.09 16.26 -13.20
N GLU A 122 0.97 14.92 -13.22
CA GLU A 122 1.13 14.14 -14.47
C GLU A 122 0.06 14.45 -15.52
N TYR A 123 -1.05 15.08 -15.13
CA TYR A 123 -2.11 15.45 -16.02
C TYR A 123 -1.91 16.86 -16.61
N HIS A 124 -0.87 17.61 -16.22
CA HIS A 124 -0.71 19.04 -16.48
C HIS A 124 -1.07 19.47 -17.91
N ASP A 125 -0.55 18.79 -18.92
CA ASP A 125 -0.83 19.08 -20.32
C ASP A 125 -2.33 19.04 -20.66
N ARG A 126 -3.13 18.24 -19.95
CA ARG A 126 -4.59 18.12 -20.12
C ARG A 126 -5.40 19.22 -19.44
N ASN A 127 -4.78 20.14 -18.70
CA ASN A 127 -5.48 21.29 -18.11
C ASN A 127 -6.18 22.12 -19.19
N ALA A 128 -5.46 22.44 -20.26
CA ALA A 128 -5.99 23.24 -21.35
C ALA A 128 -7.20 22.55 -22.00
N GLN A 129 -7.10 21.23 -22.21
CA GLN A 129 -8.21 20.42 -22.71
C GLN A 129 -9.42 20.46 -21.76
N TYR A 130 -9.22 20.34 -20.45
CA TYR A 130 -10.27 20.41 -19.45
C TYR A 130 -11.04 21.73 -19.50
N TYR A 131 -10.32 22.87 -19.49
CA TYR A 131 -10.94 24.20 -19.56
C TYR A 131 -11.64 24.44 -20.89
N ARG A 132 -11.06 23.95 -22.00
CA ARG A 132 -11.68 24.06 -23.32
C ARG A 132 -13.01 23.32 -23.36
N ILE A 133 -13.09 22.12 -22.79
CA ILE A 133 -14.34 21.37 -22.69
C ILE A 133 -15.39 22.10 -21.85
N LEU A 134 -15.01 22.71 -20.72
CA LEU A 134 -15.95 23.51 -19.93
C LEU A 134 -16.52 24.68 -20.74
N GLN A 135 -15.64 25.41 -21.44
CA GLN A 135 -16.03 26.56 -22.26
C GLN A 135 -16.95 26.15 -23.41
N ASP A 136 -16.55 25.13 -24.20
CA ASP A 136 -17.32 24.66 -25.37
C ASP A 136 -18.71 24.16 -24.98
N MET A 137 -18.89 23.72 -23.73
CA MET A 137 -20.15 23.17 -23.22
C MET A 137 -20.94 24.19 -22.39
N GLY A 138 -20.48 25.45 -22.29
CA GLY A 138 -21.12 26.49 -21.50
C GLY A 138 -21.20 26.16 -20.00
N LEU A 139 -20.26 25.36 -19.49
CA LEU A 139 -20.22 24.93 -18.10
C LEU A 139 -19.46 25.93 -17.23
N ARG A 140 -19.84 25.96 -15.95
CA ARG A 140 -19.12 26.72 -14.93
C ARG A 140 -17.65 26.30 -14.88
N ARG A 141 -16.76 27.28 -14.80
CA ARG A 141 -15.33 27.05 -14.59
C ARG A 141 -15.07 26.38 -13.23
N VAL A 142 -14.21 25.36 -13.23
CA VAL A 142 -13.70 24.67 -12.05
C VAL A 142 -12.20 24.87 -12.02
N GLU A 143 -11.66 25.37 -10.92
CA GLU A 143 -10.22 25.63 -10.82
C GLU A 143 -9.45 24.33 -10.56
N ILE A 144 -8.35 24.14 -11.27
CA ILE A 144 -7.50 22.96 -11.08
C ILE A 144 -6.32 23.31 -10.19
N TYR A 145 -6.13 22.51 -9.13
CA TYR A 145 -4.97 22.58 -8.26
C TYR A 145 -4.16 21.31 -8.35
N GLU A 146 -2.90 21.45 -8.71
CA GLU A 146 -2.02 20.33 -9.02
C GLU A 146 -0.99 20.08 -7.92
N PHE A 147 -0.77 18.80 -7.63
CA PHE A 147 0.25 18.34 -6.69
C PHE A 147 1.02 17.15 -7.25
N SER A 148 2.26 16.95 -6.79
CA SER A 148 3.07 15.80 -7.15
C SER A 148 2.49 14.53 -6.52
N ARG A 149 2.58 13.40 -7.22
CA ARG A 149 2.33 12.11 -6.58
C ARG A 149 3.41 11.79 -5.56
N LEU A 150 2.98 11.18 -4.46
CA LEU A 150 3.87 10.51 -3.52
C LEU A 150 4.56 9.32 -4.20
N ASN A 151 5.88 9.22 -4.07
CA ASN A 151 6.65 8.02 -4.37
C ASN A 151 7.38 7.57 -3.12
N MET A 152 7.58 6.27 -2.98
CA MET A 152 8.29 5.66 -1.86
C MET A 152 9.52 4.91 -2.38
N VAL A 153 10.67 5.04 -1.70
CA VAL A 153 11.88 4.31 -2.06
C VAL A 153 11.65 2.80 -1.95
N TYR A 154 12.30 2.04 -2.83
CA TYR A 154 12.16 0.58 -2.96
C TYR A 154 10.73 0.08 -3.22
N THR A 155 9.83 0.94 -3.72
CA THR A 155 8.40 0.62 -3.83
C THR A 155 7.82 1.03 -5.17
N LEU A 156 7.00 0.14 -5.74
CA LEU A 156 6.23 0.41 -6.94
C LEU A 156 4.78 0.72 -6.57
N LEU A 157 4.28 1.90 -6.97
CA LEU A 157 2.89 2.33 -6.69
C LEU A 157 1.95 2.19 -7.90
N SER A 158 2.46 1.76 -9.06
CA SER A 158 1.64 1.56 -10.25
C SER A 158 0.71 0.37 -10.07
N LYS A 159 -0.60 0.60 -10.17
CA LYS A 159 -1.64 -0.46 -10.10
C LYS A 159 -1.37 -1.62 -11.07
N ARG A 160 -0.88 -1.35 -12.28
CA ARG A 160 -0.53 -2.39 -13.26
C ARG A 160 0.61 -3.28 -12.76
N LYS A 161 1.66 -2.67 -12.18
CA LYS A 161 2.79 -3.42 -11.63
C LYS A 161 2.37 -4.22 -10.39
N LEU A 162 1.57 -3.63 -9.50
CA LEU A 162 1.02 -4.33 -8.34
C LEU A 162 0.11 -5.49 -8.74
N LEU A 163 -0.76 -5.30 -9.74
CA LEU A 163 -1.61 -6.35 -10.28
C LEU A 163 -0.77 -7.52 -10.82
N TRP A 164 0.35 -7.25 -11.49
CA TRP A 164 1.26 -8.29 -11.96
C TRP A 164 1.77 -9.17 -10.82
N PHE A 165 2.17 -8.59 -9.68
CA PHE A 165 2.62 -9.36 -8.51
C PHE A 165 1.51 -10.26 -7.95
N VAL A 166 0.26 -9.79 -7.93
CA VAL A 166 -0.91 -10.58 -7.49
C VAL A 166 -1.20 -11.71 -8.48
N GLN A 167 -1.28 -11.40 -9.78
CA GLN A 167 -1.57 -12.39 -10.83
C GLN A 167 -0.51 -13.49 -10.92
N ASN A 168 0.76 -13.14 -10.69
CA ASN A 168 1.88 -14.08 -10.70
C ASN A 168 2.13 -14.72 -9.32
N LYS A 169 1.19 -14.56 -8.36
CA LYS A 169 1.22 -15.18 -7.02
C LYS A 169 2.55 -14.95 -6.28
N LYS A 170 3.19 -13.80 -6.50
CA LYS A 170 4.39 -13.38 -5.76
C LYS A 170 4.04 -12.80 -4.39
N VAL A 171 2.76 -12.45 -4.21
CA VAL A 171 2.14 -12.04 -2.95
C VAL A 171 0.82 -12.79 -2.73
N GLU A 172 0.32 -12.76 -1.49
CA GLU A 172 -0.96 -13.39 -1.12
C GLU A 172 -2.12 -12.75 -1.91
N ASP A 173 -2.31 -11.45 -1.76
CA ASP A 173 -3.34 -10.64 -2.42
C ASP A 173 -3.05 -9.13 -2.22
N TRP A 174 -4.03 -8.27 -2.46
CA TRP A 174 -3.93 -6.83 -2.24
C TRP A 174 -3.78 -6.41 -0.76
N THR A 175 -4.00 -7.32 0.17
CA THR A 175 -3.84 -7.13 1.63
C THR A 175 -2.51 -7.65 2.15
N ASP A 176 -1.64 -8.21 1.29
CA ASP A 176 -0.34 -8.70 1.70
C ASP A 176 0.45 -7.61 2.46
N PRO A 177 1.02 -7.89 3.64
CA PRO A 177 1.71 -6.88 4.44
C PRO A 177 2.95 -6.28 3.75
N ARG A 178 3.45 -6.89 2.68
CA ARG A 178 4.56 -6.36 1.87
C ARG A 178 4.10 -5.34 0.84
N PHE A 179 2.81 -5.30 0.54
CA PHE A 179 2.26 -4.37 -0.44
C PHE A 179 2.10 -2.95 0.13
N PRO A 180 2.35 -1.91 -0.69
CA PRO A 180 2.18 -0.51 -0.30
C PRO A 180 0.72 -0.05 -0.37
N THR A 181 -0.23 -0.99 -0.37
CA THR A 181 -1.65 -0.68 -0.29
C THR A 181 -2.01 -0.28 1.13
N VAL A 182 -3.02 0.57 1.29
CA VAL A 182 -3.52 0.95 2.64
C VAL A 182 -3.87 -0.31 3.45
N GLN A 183 -4.53 -1.28 2.83
CA GLN A 183 -4.87 -2.55 3.48
C GLN A 183 -3.64 -3.36 3.88
N GLY A 184 -2.62 -3.45 3.01
CA GLY A 184 -1.38 -4.16 3.27
C GLY A 184 -0.60 -3.57 4.44
N ILE A 185 -0.33 -2.26 4.40
CA ILE A 185 0.44 -1.60 5.47
C ILE A 185 -0.32 -1.57 6.80
N VAL A 186 -1.65 -1.45 6.78
CA VAL A 186 -2.48 -1.58 8.01
C VAL A 186 -2.46 -3.01 8.54
N ARG A 187 -2.53 -4.03 7.66
CA ARG A 187 -2.35 -5.44 8.06
C ARG A 187 -0.95 -5.71 8.60
N ARG A 188 0.08 -5.00 8.11
CA ARG A 188 1.44 -5.06 8.69
C ARG A 188 1.50 -4.46 10.09
N GLY A 189 0.62 -3.51 10.41
CA GLY A 189 0.50 -2.88 11.73
C GLY A 189 0.68 -1.37 11.75
N LEU A 190 0.57 -0.72 10.59
CA LEU A 190 0.48 0.73 10.49
C LEU A 190 -0.86 1.23 11.05
N LYS A 191 -0.82 2.25 11.90
CA LYS A 191 -1.97 3.02 12.37
C LYS A 191 -2.39 4.04 11.32
N VAL A 192 -3.69 4.18 11.09
CA VAL A 192 -4.22 5.11 10.09
C VAL A 192 -3.88 6.55 10.47
N GLU A 193 -3.85 6.84 11.76
CA GLU A 193 -3.44 8.12 12.34
C GLU A 193 -1.98 8.45 11.97
N ALA A 194 -1.10 7.45 11.95
CA ALA A 194 0.29 7.62 11.52
C ALA A 194 0.38 7.99 10.03
N LEU A 195 -0.43 7.33 9.20
CA LEU A 195 -0.51 7.62 7.77
C LEU A 195 -1.03 9.03 7.51
N ILE A 196 -2.07 9.46 8.23
CA ILE A 196 -2.62 10.82 8.12
C ILE A 196 -1.56 11.85 8.53
N GLN A 197 -0.89 11.66 9.68
CA GLN A 197 0.19 12.55 10.13
C GLN A 197 1.33 12.62 9.11
N PHE A 198 1.72 11.49 8.52
CA PHE A 198 2.73 11.45 7.47
C PHE A 198 2.30 12.24 6.23
N ILE A 199 1.06 12.08 5.74
CA ILE A 199 0.59 12.85 4.58
C ILE A 199 0.50 14.35 4.88
N LEU A 200 0.06 14.73 6.09
CA LEU A 200 -0.05 16.14 6.49
C LEU A 200 1.32 16.82 6.62
N GLN A 201 2.36 16.11 7.10
CA GLN A 201 3.72 16.65 7.19
C GLN A 201 4.33 16.98 5.82
N GLN A 202 3.93 16.26 4.77
CA GLN A 202 4.46 16.45 3.43
C GLN A 202 3.83 17.64 2.71
N ALA A 203 2.57 17.97 3.04
CA ALA A 203 1.74 18.96 2.37
C ALA A 203 1.60 18.74 0.84
N ALA A 204 0.75 19.55 0.21
CA ALA A 204 0.63 19.56 -1.23
C ALA A 204 1.75 20.41 -1.85
N SER A 205 2.58 19.80 -2.68
CA SER A 205 3.65 20.47 -3.44
C SER A 205 3.67 19.95 -4.87
N LYS A 206 4.16 20.74 -5.82
CA LYS A 206 4.39 20.29 -7.22
C LYS A 206 5.73 19.58 -7.41
N ASN A 207 6.64 19.69 -6.44
CA ASN A 207 7.98 19.10 -6.50
C ASN A 207 7.89 17.57 -6.42
N LEU A 208 8.69 16.87 -7.24
CA LEU A 208 8.73 15.41 -7.19
C LEU A 208 9.07 14.94 -5.78
N ASN A 209 8.19 14.11 -5.23
CA ASN A 209 8.25 13.70 -3.84
C ASN A 209 8.65 12.22 -3.76
N LEU A 210 9.86 11.94 -3.26
CA LEU A 210 10.38 10.60 -3.01
C LEU A 210 10.66 10.45 -1.51
N MET A 211 9.96 9.52 -0.87
CA MET A 211 9.97 9.37 0.59
C MET A 211 10.47 8.01 1.05
N GLU A 212 11.06 8.03 2.24
CA GLU A 212 11.54 6.85 2.93
C GLU A 212 10.47 6.27 3.85
N TRP A 213 10.38 4.94 3.91
CA TRP A 213 9.47 4.25 4.82
C TRP A 213 9.80 4.51 6.30
N ASP A 214 11.07 4.74 6.62
CA ASP A 214 11.53 4.96 8.00
C ASP A 214 10.82 6.12 8.67
N LYS A 215 10.52 7.18 7.93
CA LYS A 215 9.78 8.34 8.45
C LYS A 215 8.37 7.93 8.89
N LEU A 216 7.64 7.21 8.03
CA LEU A 216 6.29 6.73 8.32
C LEU A 216 6.30 5.76 9.53
N TRP A 217 7.25 4.82 9.57
CA TRP A 217 7.36 3.86 10.66
C TRP A 217 7.80 4.49 11.98
N THR A 218 8.64 5.53 11.94
CA THR A 218 8.98 6.32 13.12
C THR A 218 7.75 7.02 13.71
N ILE A 219 6.90 7.61 12.86
CA ILE A 219 5.62 8.20 13.30
C ILE A 219 4.73 7.12 13.92
N ASN A 220 4.61 5.96 13.26
CA ASN A 220 3.81 4.84 13.77
C ASN A 220 4.31 4.35 15.14
N LYS A 221 5.64 4.24 15.32
CA LYS A 221 6.27 3.85 16.59
C LYS A 221 5.86 4.79 17.73
N LYS A 222 5.91 6.11 17.50
CA LYS A 222 5.51 7.11 18.50
C LYS A 222 4.05 6.94 18.97
N ILE A 223 3.19 6.37 18.12
CA ILE A 223 1.79 6.10 18.45
C ILE A 223 1.63 4.77 19.20
N ILE A 224 2.34 3.71 18.78
CA ILE A 224 2.13 2.36 19.35
C ILE A 224 2.95 2.08 20.61
N ASP A 225 4.17 2.64 20.73
CA ASP A 225 5.09 2.33 21.84
C ASP A 225 4.51 2.67 23.22
N PRO A 226 3.87 3.83 23.44
CA PRO A 226 3.35 4.19 24.77
C PRO A 226 2.21 3.28 25.26
N VAL A 227 1.55 2.55 24.36
CA VAL A 227 0.32 1.81 24.66
C VAL A 227 0.44 0.30 24.48
N CYS A 228 1.45 -0.20 23.76
CA CYS A 228 1.56 -1.62 23.45
C CYS A 228 1.93 -2.47 24.68
N ALA A 229 1.29 -3.62 24.82
CA ALA A 229 1.64 -4.59 25.86
C ALA A 229 2.99 -5.25 25.56
N ARG A 230 3.81 -5.49 26.59
CA ARG A 230 5.13 -6.10 26.47
C ARG A 230 5.10 -7.58 26.83
N HIS A 231 5.60 -8.37 25.89
CA HIS A 231 5.70 -9.82 25.94
C HIS A 231 7.15 -10.23 25.73
N THR A 232 7.48 -11.45 26.13
CA THR A 232 8.80 -12.03 25.91
C THR A 232 8.70 -13.22 24.98
N ALA A 233 9.68 -13.38 24.11
CA ALA A 233 9.82 -14.56 23.27
C ALA A 233 11.29 -14.81 22.97
N VAL A 234 11.67 -16.08 22.85
CA VAL A 234 13.01 -16.52 22.44
C VAL A 234 12.89 -17.34 21.16
N LEU A 235 13.87 -17.25 20.26
CA LEU A 235 13.83 -18.03 19.03
C LEU A 235 13.90 -19.53 19.36
N LYS A 236 13.10 -20.34 18.65
CA LYS A 236 12.95 -21.76 18.99
C LYS A 236 14.28 -22.50 18.85
N ASP A 237 15.04 -22.18 17.81
CA ASP A 237 16.26 -22.89 17.43
C ASP A 237 17.53 -22.25 18.02
N GLN A 238 17.42 -21.02 18.55
CA GLN A 238 18.52 -20.28 19.20
C GLN A 238 18.20 -20.00 20.67
N ARG A 239 17.66 -21.00 21.38
CA ARG A 239 17.38 -20.89 22.82
C ARG A 239 18.42 -21.65 23.65
N VAL A 240 18.85 -21.05 24.74
CA VAL A 240 19.79 -21.63 25.69
C VAL A 240 19.11 -21.79 27.05
N ILE A 241 19.34 -22.92 27.72
CA ILE A 241 18.84 -23.14 29.08
C ILE A 241 19.71 -22.38 30.07
N PHE A 242 19.11 -21.47 30.82
CA PHE A 242 19.75 -20.78 31.93
C PHE A 242 19.21 -21.32 33.25
N THR A 243 20.11 -21.78 34.13
CA THR A 243 19.74 -22.37 35.43
C THR A 243 20.18 -21.47 36.58
N LEU A 244 19.22 -21.01 37.36
CA LEU A 244 19.43 -20.22 38.57
C LEU A 244 19.70 -21.16 39.76
N ILE A 245 20.95 -21.19 40.23
CA ILE A 245 21.38 -22.05 41.35
C ILE A 245 20.63 -21.71 42.64
N ASN A 246 20.41 -20.42 42.90
CA ASN A 246 19.65 -19.88 44.02
C ASN A 246 18.24 -19.41 43.58
N GLY A 247 17.71 -19.96 42.49
CA GLY A 247 16.36 -19.69 42.02
C GLY A 247 15.29 -20.39 42.86
N PRO A 248 14.00 -20.15 42.56
CA PRO A 248 12.91 -20.78 43.29
C PRO A 248 12.89 -22.31 43.07
N GLU A 249 12.82 -23.07 44.17
CA GLU A 249 12.78 -24.55 44.13
C GLU A 249 11.55 -25.09 43.40
N LYS A 250 10.39 -24.44 43.60
CA LYS A 250 9.13 -24.76 42.92
C LYS A 250 8.68 -23.58 42.07
N PRO A 251 8.21 -23.82 40.83
CA PRO A 251 7.66 -22.75 40.01
C PRO A 251 6.49 -22.05 40.69
N PHE A 252 6.45 -20.74 40.60
CA PHE A 252 5.36 -19.93 41.16
C PHE A 252 4.98 -18.79 40.19
N VAL A 253 3.81 -18.19 40.39
CA VAL A 253 3.27 -17.16 39.49
C VAL A 253 3.16 -15.84 40.21
N ARG A 254 3.61 -14.76 39.56
CA ARG A 254 3.33 -13.38 39.99
C ARG A 254 2.55 -12.64 38.92
N ILE A 255 1.71 -11.72 39.37
CA ILE A 255 1.01 -10.79 38.48
C ILE A 255 1.86 -9.53 38.33
N LEU A 256 2.30 -9.24 37.11
CA LEU A 256 3.13 -8.09 36.77
C LEU A 256 2.40 -7.19 35.75
N PRO A 257 2.69 -5.88 35.69
CA PRO A 257 2.20 -5.03 34.61
C PRO A 257 2.69 -5.54 33.25
N ARG A 258 1.83 -5.49 32.22
CA ARG A 258 2.26 -5.74 30.83
C ARG A 258 3.09 -4.60 30.27
N HIS A 259 2.90 -3.38 30.76
CA HIS A 259 3.69 -2.23 30.39
C HIS A 259 3.91 -1.34 31.62
N LYS A 260 5.16 -1.19 32.05
CA LYS A 260 5.51 -0.51 33.33
C LYS A 260 5.00 0.93 33.42
N LYS A 261 4.88 1.63 32.28
CA LYS A 261 4.41 3.03 32.21
C LYS A 261 2.97 3.19 31.70
N CYS A 262 2.27 2.09 31.40
CA CYS A 262 0.93 2.15 30.80
C CYS A 262 0.02 1.14 31.51
N GLU A 263 -0.76 1.64 32.45
CA GLU A 263 -1.67 0.84 33.26
C GLU A 263 -2.78 0.20 32.40
N ALA A 264 -3.25 0.91 31.37
CA ALA A 264 -4.26 0.43 30.43
C ALA A 264 -3.84 -0.84 29.66
N ALA A 265 -2.53 -1.11 29.53
CA ALA A 265 -2.03 -2.36 28.95
C ALA A 265 -2.35 -3.59 29.84
N GLY A 266 -2.78 -3.37 31.08
CA GLY A 266 -3.20 -4.41 32.01
C GLY A 266 -2.03 -5.18 32.62
N LYS A 267 -2.34 -6.35 33.18
CA LYS A 267 -1.40 -7.21 33.89
C LYS A 267 -1.23 -8.56 33.20
N LYS A 268 -0.11 -9.24 33.45
CA LYS A 268 0.23 -10.58 32.97
C LYS A 268 0.63 -11.48 34.13
N ALA A 269 0.32 -12.76 33.99
CA ALA A 269 0.82 -13.79 34.88
C ALA A 269 2.20 -14.24 34.38
N THR A 270 3.23 -14.03 35.18
CA THR A 270 4.60 -14.44 34.88
C THR A 270 4.97 -15.61 35.78
N THR A 271 5.35 -16.73 35.18
CA THR A 271 5.84 -17.90 35.89
C THR A 271 7.33 -17.76 36.15
N PHE A 272 7.72 -17.83 37.43
CA PHE A 272 9.10 -17.87 37.89
C PHE A 272 9.48 -19.31 38.22
N ALA A 273 10.69 -19.73 37.84
CA ALA A 273 11.22 -21.09 37.91
C ALA A 273 12.75 -21.04 37.89
N ASN A 274 13.43 -22.05 38.44
CA ASN A 274 14.89 -22.10 38.44
C ASN A 274 15.51 -22.35 37.05
N ARG A 275 14.75 -22.80 36.05
CA ARG A 275 15.20 -23.01 34.68
C ARG A 275 14.41 -22.13 33.73
N ILE A 276 15.11 -21.27 33.00
CA ILE A 276 14.54 -20.33 32.04
C ILE A 276 15.24 -20.46 30.70
N TRP A 277 14.63 -19.88 29.67
CA TRP A 277 15.25 -19.76 28.35
C TRP A 277 15.87 -18.38 28.18
N LEU A 278 17.07 -18.34 27.63
CA LEU A 278 17.72 -17.15 27.11
C LEU A 278 17.90 -17.27 25.59
N GLU A 279 18.05 -16.13 24.93
CA GLU A 279 18.46 -16.09 23.54
C GLU A 279 19.94 -16.47 23.43
N TYR A 280 20.32 -17.24 22.40
CA TYR A 280 21.71 -17.63 22.17
C TYR A 280 22.63 -16.41 22.03
N ALA A 281 22.21 -15.39 21.27
CA ALA A 281 23.01 -14.17 21.08
C ALA A 281 23.27 -13.40 22.38
N ASP A 282 22.34 -13.46 23.35
CA ASP A 282 22.58 -12.91 24.68
C ASP A 282 23.50 -13.84 25.48
N ALA A 283 23.28 -15.15 25.42
CA ALA A 283 24.10 -16.14 26.14
C ALA A 283 25.56 -16.19 25.66
N SER A 284 25.81 -16.01 24.36
CA SER A 284 27.14 -16.02 23.76
C SER A 284 27.95 -14.77 24.08
N ALA A 285 27.28 -13.66 24.40
CA ALA A 285 27.93 -12.41 24.81
C ALA A 285 28.34 -12.42 26.30
N ILE A 286 27.89 -13.42 27.08
CA ILE A 286 28.08 -13.48 28.52
C ILE A 286 29.34 -14.28 28.88
N SER A 287 30.13 -13.76 29.81
CA SER A 287 31.35 -14.39 30.31
C SER A 287 31.19 -14.97 31.72
N LYS A 288 32.00 -15.98 32.07
CA LYS A 288 32.08 -16.51 33.44
C LYS A 288 32.54 -15.43 34.41
N GLY A 289 31.85 -15.29 35.53
CA GLY A 289 32.09 -14.26 36.55
C GLY A 289 31.38 -12.94 36.30
N GLU A 290 30.76 -12.75 35.14
CA GLU A 290 30.00 -11.55 34.80
C GLU A 290 28.70 -11.47 35.61
N GLU A 291 28.30 -10.26 35.98
CA GLU A 291 26.99 -9.96 36.54
C GLU A 291 26.03 -9.54 35.43
N VAL A 292 24.92 -10.26 35.27
CA VAL A 292 23.90 -10.00 34.26
C VAL A 292 22.57 -9.66 34.90
N THR A 293 21.85 -8.68 34.35
CA THR A 293 20.49 -8.33 34.79
C THR A 293 19.44 -9.03 33.94
N LEU A 294 18.68 -9.92 34.58
CA LEU A 294 17.54 -10.60 33.99
C LEU A 294 16.27 -9.76 34.22
N MET A 295 15.61 -9.34 33.12
CA MET A 295 14.44 -8.46 33.17
C MET A 295 13.32 -9.05 34.03
N ASP A 296 12.93 -8.35 35.10
CA ASP A 296 11.93 -8.78 36.11
C ASP A 296 12.36 -9.93 37.04
N TRP A 297 13.57 -10.49 36.87
CA TRP A 297 14.12 -11.57 37.70
C TRP A 297 15.25 -11.11 38.64
N GLY A 298 15.92 -9.99 38.33
CA GLY A 298 17.02 -9.43 39.13
C GLY A 298 18.39 -9.74 38.54
N ASN A 299 19.44 -9.59 39.34
CA ASN A 299 20.82 -9.82 38.88
C ASN A 299 21.26 -11.26 39.17
N ALA A 300 22.08 -11.82 38.28
CA ALA A 300 22.69 -13.13 38.42
C ALA A 300 24.19 -13.04 38.09
N ILE A 301 25.01 -13.80 38.82
CA ILE A 301 26.45 -13.91 38.55
C ILE A 301 26.70 -15.26 37.88
N ILE A 302 27.41 -15.25 36.76
CA ILE A 302 27.63 -16.44 35.94
C ILE A 302 28.70 -17.31 36.56
N LYS A 303 28.30 -18.49 37.07
CA LYS A 303 29.22 -19.43 37.71
C LYS A 303 29.86 -20.42 36.73
N GLU A 304 29.09 -20.88 35.77
CA GLU A 304 29.50 -21.94 34.84
C GLU A 304 28.78 -21.76 33.50
N ILE A 305 29.51 -21.98 32.41
CA ILE A 305 28.97 -22.06 31.04
C ILE A 305 29.33 -23.45 30.53
N LYS A 306 28.32 -24.22 30.13
CA LYS A 306 28.50 -25.54 29.53
C LYS A 306 28.20 -25.43 28.05
N MET A 307 29.20 -25.74 27.22
CA MET A 307 29.01 -25.90 25.79
C MET A 307 28.89 -27.39 25.49
N GLU A 308 27.79 -27.79 24.85
CA GLU A 308 27.72 -29.13 24.26
C GLU A 308 28.39 -29.04 22.88
N ASN A 309 29.46 -29.82 22.67
CA ASN A 309 30.14 -29.91 21.38
C ASN A 309 29.15 -30.43 20.33
N GLY A 310 28.68 -29.56 19.44
CA GLY A 310 27.72 -29.93 18.42
C GLY A 310 27.20 -28.74 17.62
N LEU A 311 28.09 -28.16 16.81
CA LEU A 311 27.87 -27.79 15.40
C LEU A 311 29.15 -27.05 14.95
N GLU A 312 29.79 -27.56 13.89
CA GLU A 312 30.89 -26.90 13.22
C GLU A 312 30.48 -25.48 12.77
N GLU A 313 31.41 -24.54 12.85
CA GLU A 313 31.28 -23.20 12.29
C GLU A 313 31.26 -23.29 10.76
N ASP A 314 30.12 -23.63 10.18
CA ASP A 314 29.81 -23.32 8.78
C ASP A 314 28.82 -22.16 8.75
N GLU A 315 29.34 -20.94 8.80
CA GLU A 315 28.63 -19.77 8.26
C GLU A 315 29.56 -18.99 7.34
N ASP A 316 29.62 -19.44 6.08
CA ASP A 316 29.81 -18.52 4.96
C ASP A 316 28.52 -17.69 4.82
N PHE A 317 28.42 -16.61 5.60
CA PHE A 317 27.29 -15.68 5.55
C PHE A 317 27.64 -14.50 4.64
N LEU A 318 27.73 -14.78 3.34
CA LEU A 318 27.76 -13.73 2.33
C LEU A 318 26.84 -14.10 1.17
N ASP A 319 25.59 -13.66 1.29
CA ASP A 319 24.78 -13.24 0.14
C ASP A 319 23.70 -12.25 0.63
N ASN A 320 24.11 -11.01 0.92
CA ASN A 320 23.22 -9.89 1.21
C ASN A 320 23.08 -8.96 -0.02
N LEU A 321 22.57 -9.51 -1.11
CA LEU A 321 21.56 -8.77 -1.87
C LEU A 321 20.21 -9.05 -1.20
N ASN A 322 19.16 -8.27 -1.44
CA ASN A 322 17.84 -8.50 -0.85
C ASN A 322 16.92 -9.30 -1.81
N PRO A 323 17.00 -10.66 -1.89
CA PRO A 323 16.01 -11.48 -2.59
C PRO A 323 14.84 -11.86 -1.67
N CYS A 324 14.95 -11.69 -0.35
CA CYS A 324 14.03 -12.26 0.64
C CYS A 324 13.06 -11.22 1.22
N THR A 325 11.91 -11.05 0.56
CA THR A 325 10.85 -10.13 1.03
C THR A 325 10.04 -10.66 2.23
N ARG A 326 10.25 -11.92 2.65
CA ARG A 326 9.53 -12.58 3.76
C ARG A 326 10.42 -13.62 4.45
N ARG A 327 10.64 -13.45 5.75
CA ARG A 327 11.25 -14.46 6.64
C ARG A 327 10.25 -14.90 7.70
N VAL A 328 10.21 -16.19 8.00
CA VAL A 328 9.40 -16.76 9.09
C VAL A 328 10.35 -17.40 10.09
N THR A 329 10.25 -17.01 11.35
CA THR A 329 11.11 -17.52 12.41
C THR A 329 10.27 -18.10 13.54
N PRO A 330 10.41 -19.39 13.88
CA PRO A 330 9.71 -19.97 15.01
C PRO A 330 10.28 -19.42 16.32
N ALA A 331 9.39 -19.14 17.27
CA ALA A 331 9.76 -18.63 18.60
C ALA A 331 8.87 -19.24 19.68
N LEU A 332 9.40 -19.33 20.90
CA LEU A 332 8.67 -19.66 22.11
C LEU A 332 8.34 -18.36 22.84
N GLY A 333 7.05 -17.99 22.84
CA GLY A 333 6.54 -16.81 23.53
C GLY A 333 6.05 -17.11 24.94
N ASP A 334 5.90 -16.06 25.76
CA ASP A 334 5.29 -16.20 27.08
C ASP A 334 3.84 -16.68 27.00
N ALA A 335 3.38 -17.39 28.04
CA ALA A 335 2.09 -18.06 28.04
C ALA A 335 0.89 -17.11 27.89
N ASN A 336 1.04 -15.81 28.19
CA ASN A 336 -0.04 -14.84 28.06
C ASN A 336 -0.36 -14.54 26.59
N MET A 337 0.57 -14.80 25.67
CA MET A 337 0.39 -14.59 24.24
C MET A 337 -0.73 -15.47 23.65
N ARG A 338 -1.14 -16.54 24.35
CA ARG A 338 -2.30 -17.37 23.97
C ARG A 338 -3.63 -16.60 23.91
N ASN A 339 -3.69 -15.45 24.58
CA ASN A 339 -4.89 -14.62 24.68
C ASN A 339 -4.88 -13.43 23.70
N LEU A 340 -3.85 -13.31 22.87
CA LEU A 340 -3.77 -12.23 21.88
C LEU A 340 -4.89 -12.35 20.88
N LYS A 341 -5.50 -11.22 20.56
CA LYS A 341 -6.53 -11.14 19.52
C LYS A 341 -5.92 -10.67 18.20
N ARG A 342 -6.57 -11.05 17.10
CA ARG A 342 -6.22 -10.56 15.77
C ARG A 342 -6.23 -9.03 15.74
N GLY A 343 -5.16 -8.45 15.23
CA GLY A 343 -4.96 -7.00 15.12
C GLY A 343 -4.34 -6.35 16.35
N GLU A 344 -4.21 -7.05 17.48
CA GLU A 344 -3.50 -6.51 18.64
C GLU A 344 -2.02 -6.29 18.32
N ILE A 345 -1.51 -5.15 18.77
CA ILE A 345 -0.10 -4.78 18.62
C ILE A 345 0.59 -4.96 19.96
N ILE A 346 1.71 -5.66 19.94
CA ILE A 346 2.54 -5.95 21.09
C ILE A 346 3.99 -5.54 20.81
N GLN A 347 4.75 -5.40 21.89
CA GLN A 347 6.20 -5.38 21.83
C GLN A 347 6.72 -6.71 22.35
N LEU A 348 7.57 -7.37 21.57
CA LEU A 348 8.45 -8.42 22.09
C LEU A 348 9.70 -7.72 22.61
N GLU A 349 9.95 -7.82 23.91
CA GLU A 349 11.05 -7.11 24.56
C GLU A 349 12.38 -7.46 23.89
N ARG A 350 13.18 -6.42 23.60
CA ARG A 350 14.45 -6.47 22.88
C ARG A 350 14.39 -7.04 21.45
N LYS A 351 13.21 -7.36 20.91
CA LYS A 351 13.03 -7.82 19.51
C LYS A 351 12.31 -6.81 18.61
N GLY A 352 11.34 -6.06 19.15
CA GLY A 352 10.62 -5.02 18.41
C GLY A 352 9.11 -5.11 18.54
N TYR A 353 8.38 -4.48 17.62
CA TYR A 353 6.92 -4.41 17.62
C TYR A 353 6.32 -5.38 16.63
N TYR A 354 5.17 -5.95 16.99
CA TYR A 354 4.50 -6.96 16.19
C TYR A 354 2.98 -6.80 16.23
N ARG A 355 2.31 -7.08 15.12
CA ARG A 355 0.85 -7.22 15.04
C ARG A 355 0.47 -8.70 15.00
N CYS A 356 -0.49 -9.11 15.80
CA CYS A 356 -1.08 -10.45 15.72
C CYS A 356 -1.94 -10.56 14.44
N ASP A 357 -1.48 -11.35 13.46
CA ASP A 357 -2.27 -11.61 12.24
C ASP A 357 -3.19 -12.82 12.40
N ALA A 358 -2.74 -13.84 13.13
CA ALA A 358 -3.54 -14.99 13.52
C ALA A 358 -3.37 -15.29 15.03
N PRO A 359 -4.46 -15.34 15.81
CA PRO A 359 -4.40 -15.69 17.23
C PRO A 359 -4.16 -17.19 17.43
N PHE A 360 -3.78 -17.58 18.65
CA PHE A 360 -3.64 -18.98 19.02
C PHE A 360 -5.00 -19.70 18.95
N ILE A 361 -5.04 -20.87 18.32
CA ILE A 361 -6.25 -21.70 18.26
C ILE A 361 -5.95 -23.05 18.90
N ARG A 362 -6.63 -23.35 20.01
CA ARG A 362 -6.55 -24.65 20.68
C ARG A 362 -7.46 -25.63 19.96
N SER A 363 -6.87 -26.64 19.32
CA SER A 363 -7.56 -27.77 18.70
C SER A 363 -6.65 -29.00 18.74
N SER A 364 -7.12 -30.14 18.20
CA SER A 364 -6.30 -31.35 18.03
C SER A 364 -4.98 -31.07 17.31
N ASN A 365 -4.99 -30.13 16.35
CA ASN A 365 -3.81 -29.56 15.70
C ASN A 365 -3.68 -28.07 16.06
N SER A 366 -3.26 -27.80 17.30
CA SER A 366 -3.14 -26.43 17.82
C SER A 366 -2.31 -25.55 16.88
N LYS A 367 -2.85 -24.40 16.50
CA LYS A 367 -2.18 -23.44 15.59
C LYS A 367 -1.49 -22.35 16.41
N PRO A 368 -0.20 -22.06 16.16
CA PRO A 368 0.53 -21.03 16.90
C PRO A 368 0.01 -19.63 16.58
N VAL A 369 0.32 -18.67 17.45
CA VAL A 369 0.14 -17.24 17.12
C VAL A 369 1.03 -16.89 15.93
N VAL A 370 0.49 -16.17 14.95
CA VAL A 370 1.26 -15.58 13.85
C VAL A 370 1.38 -14.08 14.08
N LEU A 371 2.63 -13.61 14.15
CA LEU A 371 2.96 -12.21 14.38
C LEU A 371 3.66 -11.64 13.13
N PHE A 372 3.24 -10.45 12.72
CA PHE A 372 3.93 -9.68 11.68
C PHE A 372 4.77 -8.58 12.32
N ALA A 373 6.05 -8.51 11.96
CA ALA A 373 6.95 -7.48 12.43
C ALA A 373 6.53 -6.10 11.89
N ILE A 374 6.40 -5.15 12.81
CA ILE A 374 6.15 -3.74 12.54
C ILE A 374 7.51 -3.03 12.57
N PRO A 375 7.94 -2.41 11.46
CA PRO A 375 9.18 -1.64 11.46
C PRO A 375 9.11 -0.47 12.44
N ASP A 376 10.25 -0.12 13.03
CA ASP A 376 10.34 0.88 14.08
C ASP A 376 11.07 2.17 13.62
N GLY A 377 11.33 2.27 12.32
CA GLY A 377 11.95 3.43 11.67
C GLY A 377 13.46 3.54 11.84
N ARG A 378 14.11 2.59 12.52
CA ARG A 378 15.57 2.49 12.50
C ARG A 378 15.98 1.83 11.19
N GLN A 379 16.93 2.44 10.47
CA GLN A 379 17.66 1.74 9.44
C GLN A 379 18.32 0.55 10.13
N GLN A 380 17.91 -0.68 9.76
CA GLN A 380 18.81 -1.81 9.96
C GLN A 380 20.06 -1.43 9.20
N ALA A 381 21.21 -1.38 9.88
CA ALA A 381 22.48 -1.17 9.21
C ALA A 381 22.49 -2.13 8.02
N SER A 382 22.50 -1.59 6.81
CA SER A 382 22.78 -2.38 5.64
C SER A 382 24.18 -2.94 5.91
N LEU A 383 24.23 -4.21 6.26
CA LEU A 383 25.45 -4.99 6.14
C LEU A 383 25.70 -5.00 4.63
N ASN A 384 26.51 -4.03 4.19
CA ASN A 384 27.01 -3.94 2.83
C ASN A 384 27.80 -5.19 2.48
#